data_AF-A0A932F506-F1
#
_entry.id   AF-A0A932F506-F1
#
_cell.length_a   1.000
_cell.length_b   1.000
_cell.length_c   1.000
_cell.angle_alpha   90.00
_cell.angle_beta   90.00
_cell.angle_gamma   90.00
#
_symmetry.space_group_name_H-M   'P 1'
#
loop_
_entity.id
_entity.type
_entity.pdbx_description
1 polymer ?
#
loop_
_entity_poly.entity_id
_entity_poly.type
_entity_poly.pdbx_seq_one_letter_code
_entity_poly.pdbx_strand_id
1 'polypeptide(L)'
;MNAAQVDKALNPDLGRIVACARDTVAQAGVQPSDIHALYFTGGSTGLKLLTDQLEAAFPEAKAVRGDRLASVATGLGLHASRLYGGQA
;
A
#
# COMPACT_ATOMS: atom_id res chain seq x y z
N MET A 1 -0.46 -26.74 8.67
CA MET A 1 0.47 -25.60 8.75
C MET A 1 0.05 -24.74 9.93
N ASN A 2 0.95 -24.43 10.88
CA ASN A 2 0.64 -23.56 12.01
C ASN A 2 1.03 -22.10 11.71
N ALA A 3 0.59 -21.15 12.54
CA ALA A 3 0.85 -19.72 12.33
C ALA A 3 2.37 -19.40 12.24
N ALA A 4 3.18 -20.00 13.12
CA ALA A 4 4.63 -19.79 13.11
C ALA A 4 5.32 -20.27 11.81
N GLN A 5 4.81 -21.36 11.20
CA GLN A 5 5.30 -21.85 9.91
C GLN A 5 4.92 -20.91 8.76
N VAL A 6 3.72 -20.31 8.81
CA VAL A 6 3.27 -19.28 7.85
C VAL A 6 4.18 -18.05 7.95
N ASP A 7 4.39 -17.54 9.16
CA ASP A 7 5.19 -16.32 9.38
C ASP A 7 6.62 -16.51 8.88
N LYS A 8 7.25 -17.65 9.20
CA LYS A 8 8.61 -17.95 8.75
C LYS A 8 8.71 -18.05 7.23
N ALA A 9 7.69 -18.61 6.57
CA ALA A 9 7.68 -18.76 5.12
C ALA A 9 7.47 -17.42 4.40
N LEU A 10 6.66 -16.51 4.96
CA LEU A 10 6.32 -15.24 4.32
C LEU A 10 7.33 -14.13 4.61
N ASN A 11 7.99 -14.14 5.77
CA ASN A 11 8.89 -13.05 6.20
C ASN A 11 9.95 -12.62 5.15
N PRO A 12 10.62 -13.53 4.42
CA PRO A 12 11.57 -13.12 3.38
C PRO A 12 10.90 -12.29 2.26
N ASP A 13 9.70 -12.67 1.85
CA ASP A 13 8.97 -11.99 0.78
C ASP A 13 8.43 -10.64 1.24
N LEU A 14 7.93 -10.58 2.48
CA LEU A 14 7.47 -9.34 3.10
C LEU A 14 8.64 -8.35 3.27
N GLY A 15 9.81 -8.84 3.70
CA GLY A 15 11.02 -8.03 3.81
C GLY A 15 11.42 -7.41 2.47
N ARG A 16 11.30 -8.15 1.35
CA ARG A 16 11.55 -7.60 0.00
C ARG A 16 10.56 -6.51 -0.38
N ILE A 17 9.28 -6.63 -0.01
CA ILE A 17 8.28 -5.60 -0.25
C ILE A 17 8.59 -4.33 0.56
N VAL A 18 8.97 -4.47 1.83
CA VAL A 18 9.35 -3.34 2.69
C VAL A 18 10.61 -2.64 2.17
N ALA A 19 11.61 -3.41 1.73
CA ALA A 19 12.82 -2.85 1.11
C ALA A 19 12.47 -2.04 -0.14
N CYS A 20 11.66 -2.60 -1.04
CA CYS A 20 11.17 -1.90 -2.24
C CYS A 20 10.45 -0.58 -1.90
N ALA A 21 9.64 -0.56 -0.84
CA ALA A 21 8.97 0.67 -0.39
C ALA A 21 9.98 1.73 0.07
N ARG A 22 11.02 1.36 0.83
CA ARG A 22 12.09 2.27 1.26
C ARG A 22 12.91 2.79 0.09
N ASP A 23 13.27 1.91 -0.84
CA ASP A 23 14.02 2.27 -2.05
C ASP A 23 13.21 3.23 -2.92
N THR A 24 11.88 3.05 -3.00
CA THR A 24 10.98 3.95 -3.73
C THR A 24 11.00 5.36 -3.13
N VAL A 25 10.94 5.46 -1.81
CA VAL A 25 11.03 6.75 -1.09
C VAL A 25 12.38 7.42 -1.32
N ALA A 26 13.47 6.65 -1.24
CA ALA A 26 14.82 7.16 -1.52
C ALA A 26 14.97 7.65 -2.97
N GLN A 27 14.43 6.92 -3.94
CA GLN A 27 14.43 7.32 -5.36
C GLN A 27 13.61 8.59 -5.62
N ALA A 28 12.54 8.80 -4.85
CA ALA A 28 11.75 10.03 -4.90
C ALA A 28 12.47 11.24 -4.28
N GLY A 29 13.59 11.04 -3.60
CA GLY A 29 14.35 12.12 -2.95
C GLY A 29 13.66 12.74 -1.74
N VAL A 30 12.74 12.01 -1.10
CA VAL A 30 12.02 12.45 0.10
C VAL A 30 12.44 11.62 1.31
N GLN A 31 12.30 12.19 2.51
CA GLN A 31 12.62 11.46 3.73
C GLN A 31 11.45 10.54 4.11
N PRO A 32 11.70 9.41 4.80
CA PRO A 32 10.62 8.55 5.28
C PRO A 32 9.60 9.27 6.19
N SER A 33 10.02 10.29 6.93
CA SER A 33 9.15 11.17 7.73
C SER A 33 8.23 12.04 6.90
N ASP A 34 8.59 12.32 5.64
CA ASP A 34 7.74 13.10 4.73
C ASP A 34 6.57 12.27 4.18
N ILE A 35 6.52 10.97 4.51
CA ILE A 35 5.42 10.08 4.16
C ILE A 35 4.33 10.18 5.23
N HIS A 36 3.25 10.86 4.88
CA HIS A 36 2.15 11.13 5.82
C HIS A 36 1.00 10.12 5.71
N ALA A 37 0.96 9.29 4.66
CA ALA A 37 -0.08 8.30 4.47
C ALA A 37 0.41 7.06 3.72
N LEU A 38 -0.05 5.88 4.17
CA LEU A 38 0.07 4.61 3.44
C LEU A 38 -1.32 4.21 2.95
N TYR A 39 -1.57 4.35 1.66
CA TYR A 39 -2.85 3.96 1.06
C TYR A 39 -2.78 2.51 0.55
N PHE A 40 -3.40 1.60 1.28
CA PHE A 40 -3.39 0.17 0.95
C PHE A 40 -4.43 -0.16 -0.13
N THR A 41 -3.96 -0.75 -1.23
CA THR A 41 -4.78 -1.20 -2.37
C THR A 41 -4.44 -2.63 -2.78
N GLY A 42 -5.38 -3.30 -3.45
CA GLY A 42 -5.22 -4.67 -3.92
C GLY A 42 -5.40 -5.72 -2.82
N GLY A 43 -5.75 -6.95 -3.24
CA GLY A 43 -6.11 -8.04 -2.33
C GLY A 43 -5.01 -8.44 -1.34
N SER A 44 -3.73 -8.37 -1.73
CA SER A 44 -2.59 -8.74 -0.89
C SER A 44 -2.45 -7.87 0.37
N THR A 45 -2.99 -6.65 0.37
CA THR A 45 -3.04 -5.80 1.57
C THR A 45 -4.07 -6.26 2.63
N GLY A 46 -4.81 -7.33 2.34
CA GLY A 46 -5.56 -8.09 3.35
C GLY A 46 -4.66 -8.87 4.30
N LEU A 47 -3.39 -9.12 3.97
CA LEU A 47 -2.42 -9.77 4.84
C LEU A 47 -1.93 -8.79 5.91
N LYS A 48 -2.42 -8.94 7.14
CA LYS A 48 -2.07 -8.05 8.26
C LYS A 48 -0.55 -7.96 8.50
N LEU A 49 0.17 -9.08 8.37
CA LEU A 49 1.62 -9.10 8.55
C LEU A 49 2.36 -8.18 7.56
N LEU A 50 1.85 -8.04 6.33
CA LEU A 50 2.41 -7.12 5.35
C LEU A 50 2.14 -5.66 5.73
N THR A 51 0.89 -5.33 6.07
CA THR A 51 0.52 -3.95 6.42
C THR A 51 1.23 -3.50 7.69
N ASP A 52 1.35 -4.37 8.70
CA ASP A 52 2.07 -4.08 9.95
C ASP A 52 3.56 -3.76 9.68
N GLN A 53 4.22 -4.51 8.80
CA GLN A 53 5.62 -4.25 8.47
C GLN A 53 5.81 -2.96 7.66
N LEU A 54 4.86 -2.62 6.78
CA LEU A 54 4.88 -1.35 6.06
C LEU A 54 4.60 -0.16 6.98
N GLU A 55 3.63 -0.27 7.89
CA GLU A 55 3.35 0.74 8.93
C GLU A 55 4.56 0.95 9.85
N ALA A 56 5.25 -0.12 10.24
CA ALA A 56 6.49 -0.02 11.02
C ALA A 56 7.65 0.63 10.24
N ALA A 57 7.67 0.51 8.90
CA ALA A 57 8.68 1.14 8.07
C ALA A 57 8.48 2.65 7.91
N PHE A 58 7.25 3.13 8.06
CA PHE A 58 6.86 4.54 7.93
C PHE A 58 5.95 4.96 9.10
N PRO A 59 6.51 5.10 10.32
CA PRO A 59 5.71 5.24 11.55
C PRO A 59 4.90 6.55 11.64
N GLU A 60 5.28 7.58 10.88
CA GLU A 60 4.56 8.86 10.81
C GLU A 60 3.39 8.82 9.81
N ALA A 61 3.33 7.78 8.98
CA ALA A 61 2.32 7.66 7.94
C ALA A 61 1.02 7.10 8.51
N LYS A 62 -0.10 7.78 8.22
CA LYS A 62 -1.44 7.27 8.51
C LYS A 62 -1.77 6.11 7.59
N ALA A 63 -2.07 4.94 8.15
CA ALA A 63 -2.66 3.83 7.40
C ALA A 63 -4.06 4.19 6.89
N VAL A 64 -4.26 4.17 5.58
CA VAL A 64 -5.54 4.40 4.91
C VAL A 64 -5.92 3.15 4.13
N ARG A 65 -7.11 2.62 4.40
CA ARG A 65 -7.65 1.44 3.71
C ARG A 65 -8.68 1.87 2.69
N GLY A 66 -8.33 1.78 1.41
CA GLY A 66 -9.28 1.92 0.32
C GLY A 66 -10.15 0.68 0.14
N ASP A 67 -11.05 0.73 -0.84
CA ASP A 67 -11.68 -0.50 -1.33
C ASP A 67 -10.58 -1.40 -1.92
N ARG A 68 -10.35 -2.57 -1.31
CA ARG A 68 -9.25 -3.46 -1.67
C ARG A 68 -9.31 -3.98 -3.09
N LEU A 69 -10.51 -4.03 -3.69
CA LEU A 69 -10.73 -4.64 -5.00
C LEU A 69 -11.16 -3.62 -6.05
N ALA A 70 -11.83 -2.55 -5.64
CA ALA A 70 -12.36 -1.56 -6.57
C ALA A 70 -11.66 -0.19 -6.52
N SER A 71 -10.69 0.08 -5.63
CA SER A 71 -10.09 1.42 -5.51
C SER A 71 -9.59 2.00 -6.84
N VAL A 72 -8.92 1.17 -7.66
CA VAL A 72 -8.44 1.54 -8.99
C VAL A 72 -9.59 1.80 -9.95
N ALA A 73 -10.55 0.86 -10.05
CA ALA A 73 -11.69 0.99 -10.95
C ALA A 73 -12.56 2.22 -10.62
N THR A 74 -12.80 2.46 -9.33
CA THR A 74 -13.48 3.66 -8.82
C THR A 74 -12.73 4.93 -9.20
N GLY A 75 -11.40 4.96 -9.02
CA GLY A 75 -10.56 6.09 -9.41
C GLY A 75 -10.65 6.40 -10.91
N LEU A 76 -10.64 5.36 -11.75
CA LEU A 76 -10.81 5.48 -13.21
C LEU A 76 -12.19 6.02 -13.58
N GLY A 77 -13.27 5.54 -12.96
CA GLY A 77 -14.62 6.04 -13.18
C GLY A 77 -14.78 7.52 -12.80
N LEU A 78 -14.22 7.93 -11.66
CA LEU A 78 -14.19 9.35 -11.24
C LEU A 78 -13.37 10.21 -12.21
N HIS A 79 -12.26 9.69 -12.74
CA HIS A 79 -11.48 10.39 -13.74
C HIS A 79 -12.24 10.56 -15.06
N ALA A 80 -12.89 9.51 -15.56
CA ALA A 80 -13.73 9.56 -16.75
C ALA A 80 -14.90 10.55 -16.58
N SER A 81 -15.56 10.55 -15.42
CA SER A 81 -16.61 11.52 -15.10
C SER A 81 -16.11 12.97 -15.18
N ARG A 82 -14.89 13.26 -14.73
CA ARG A 82 -14.30 14.60 -14.85
C ARG A 82 -13.98 15.01 -16.29
N LEU A 83 -13.56 14.05 -17.13
CA LEU A 83 -13.23 14.33 -18.53
C LEU A 83 -14.47 14.46 -19.42
N TYR A 84 -15.49 13.64 -19.17
CA TYR A 84 -16.62 13.47 -20.10
C TYR A 84 -17.97 13.90 -19.52
N GLY A 85 -18.08 14.10 -18.20
CA GLY A 85 -19.35 14.43 -17.52
C GLY A 85 -19.84 15.87 -17.72
N GLY A 86 -19.02 16.75 -18.29
CA GLY A 86 -19.41 18.11 -18.71
C GLY A 86 -19.77 18.23 -20.20
N GLN A 87 -19.78 17.12 -20.94
CA GLN A 87 -20.17 17.09 -22.37
C GLN A 87 -21.64 16.70 -22.60
N ALA A 88 -22.51 16.88 -21.59
CA ALA A 88 -23.95 16.67 -21.69
C ALA A 88 -24.69 17.99 -21.85
#